data_AF-A0A7X3RRS0-F1
#
_entry.id   AF-A0A7X3RRS0-F1
#
_cell.length_a   1.000
_cell.length_b   1.000
_cell.length_c   1.000
_cell.angle_alpha   90.00
_cell.angle_beta   90.00
_cell.angle_gamma   90.00
#
_symmetry.space_group_name_H-M   'P 1'
#
loop_
_entity.id
_entity.type
_entity.pdbx_description
1 polymer ?
#
loop_
_entity_poly.entity_id
_entity_poly.type
_entity_poly.pdbx_seq_one_letter_code
_entity_poly.pdbx_strand_id
1 'polypeptide(L)' 'MEERTEKEHVSNHVDIESKRFFFDVKENHKGQYLRITELSGGRSSIVVPFEGIEQFRDKLVETIKESLELVGS' A
#
# COMPACT_ATOMS: atom_id res chain seq x y z
N MET A 1 -17.60 -24.84 -3.13
CA MET A 1 -16.36 -24.04 -3.18
C MET A 1 -16.80 -22.62 -2.93
N GLU A 2 -16.57 -22.08 -1.73
CA GLU A 2 -16.93 -20.67 -1.47
C GLU A 2 -16.05 -19.76 -2.31
N GLU A 3 -16.68 -19.06 -3.24
CA GLU A 3 -16.09 -17.97 -3.98
C GLU A 3 -15.70 -16.90 -2.97
N ARG A 4 -14.41 -16.80 -2.65
CA ARG A 4 -13.86 -15.72 -1.81
C ARG A 4 -13.94 -14.45 -2.63
N THR A 5 -15.12 -13.83 -2.69
CA THR A 5 -15.33 -12.58 -3.42
C THR A 5 -14.64 -11.48 -2.64
N GLU A 6 -13.41 -11.18 -3.01
CA GLU A 6 -12.73 -9.98 -2.54
C GLU A 6 -13.44 -8.78 -3.15
N LYS A 7 -14.04 -7.94 -2.31
CA LYS A 7 -14.67 -6.69 -2.76
C LYS A 7 -13.60 -5.61 -2.82
N GLU A 8 -13.53 -4.88 -3.94
CA GLU A 8 -12.65 -3.72 -4.08
C GLU A 8 -13.45 -2.44 -3.81
N HIS A 9 -12.90 -1.56 -2.98
CA HIS A 9 -13.51 -0.28 -2.62
C HIS A 9 -12.84 0.90 -3.30
N VAL A 10 -11.50 0.88 -3.34
CA VAL A 10 -10.67 1.94 -3.94
C VAL A 10 -9.47 1.29 -4.61
N SER A 11 -9.10 1.77 -5.80
CA SER A 11 -7.85 1.42 -6.46
C SER A 11 -7.22 2.67 -7.05
N ASN A 12 -5.93 2.88 -6.79
CA ASN A 12 -5.15 3.97 -7.37
C ASN A 12 -3.72 3.50 -7.65
N HIS A 13 -2.96 4.24 -8.45
CA HIS A 13 -1.56 3.94 -8.70
C HIS A 13 -0.71 5.20 -8.92
N VAL A 14 0.61 5.03 -8.81
CA VAL A 14 1.61 6.01 -9.19
C VAL A 14 2.72 5.33 -9.99
N ASP A 15 3.17 6.01 -11.04
CA ASP A 15 4.31 5.60 -11.85
C ASP A 15 5.54 6.42 -11.44
N ILE A 16 6.63 5.74 -11.09
CA ILE A 16 7.90 6.33 -10.68
C ILE A 16 9.01 5.61 -11.45
N GLU A 17 9.65 6.32 -12.38
CA GLU A 17 10.67 5.77 -13.29
C GLU A 17 10.18 4.50 -14.01
N SER A 18 10.80 3.35 -13.73
CA SER A 18 10.46 2.04 -14.30
C SER A 18 9.50 1.22 -13.42
N LYS A 19 9.02 1.80 -12.32
CA LYS A 19 8.18 1.14 -11.32
C LYS A 19 6.77 1.71 -11.33
N ARG A 20 5.77 0.83 -11.17
CA ARG A 20 4.38 1.20 -10.91
C ARG A 20 3.94 0.66 -9.57
N PHE A 21 3.43 1.53 -8.70
CA PHE A 21 2.89 1.14 -7.40
C PHE A 21 1.36 1.27 -7.40
N PHE A 22 0.65 0.20 -7.06
CA PHE A 22 -0.80 0.18 -6.88
C PHE A 22 -1.15 0.21 -5.40
N PHE A 23 -2.23 0.91 -5.06
CA PHE A 23 -2.79 1.05 -3.72
C PHE A 23 -4.26 0.67 -3.78
N ASP A 24 -4.58 -0.54 -3.33
CA ASP A 24 -5.94 -1.09 -3.42
C ASP A 24 -6.53 -1.31 -2.03
N VAL A 25 -7.65 -0.67 -1.72
CA VAL A 25 -8.46 -0.98 -0.53
C VAL A 25 -9.46 -2.06 -0.88
N LYS A 26 -9.32 -3.23 -0.24
CA LYS A 26 -10.12 -4.42 -0.50
C LYS A 26 -10.72 -4.97 0.78
N GLU A 27 -11.70 -5.85 0.65
CA GLU A 27 -12.37 -6.51 1.77
C GLU A 27 -12.54 -8.00 1.47
N ASN A 28 -12.26 -8.83 2.47
CA ASN A 28 -12.54 -10.26 2.42
C ASN A 28 -13.21 -10.71 3.74
N HIS A 29 -13.39 -12.02 3.93
CA HIS A 29 -14.01 -12.58 5.14
C HIS A 29 -13.31 -12.21 6.47
N LYS A 30 -12.08 -11.71 6.44
CA LYS A 30 -11.34 -11.24 7.62
C LYS A 30 -11.43 -9.74 7.85
N GLY A 31 -12.14 -9.01 6.98
CA GLY A 31 -12.29 -7.56 7.04
C GLY A 31 -11.56 -6.82 5.92
N GLN A 32 -11.45 -5.51 6.11
CA GLN A 32 -10.86 -4.58 5.15
C GLN A 32 -9.34 -4.52 5.28
N TYR A 33 -8.66 -4.28 4.16
CA TYR A 33 -7.22 -4.13 4.12
C TYR A 33 -6.77 -3.27 2.94
N LEU A 34 -5.61 -2.64 3.08
CA LEU A 34 -4.88 -1.99 1.98
C LEU A 34 -3.84 -2.96 1.43
N ARG A 35 -3.85 -3.19 0.13
CA ARG A 35 -2.77 -3.90 -0.59
C ARG A 35 -1.95 -2.89 -1.36
N ILE A 36 -0.64 -2.90 -1.13
CA ILE A 36 0.32 -2.10 -1.89
C ILE A 36 1.10 -3.06 -2.78
N THR A 37 1.06 -2.85 -4.10
CA THR A 37 1.73 -3.72 -5.09
C THR A 37 2.76 -2.93 -5.88
N GLU A 38 4.00 -3.39 -5.91
CA GLU A 38 5.06 -2.89 -6.81
C GLU A 38 5.14 -3.76 -8.07
N LEU A 39 5.15 -3.12 -9.24
CA LEU A 39 5.50 -3.73 -10.53
C LEU A 39 6.80 -3.12 -11.06
N SER A 40 7.84 -3.93 -11.19
CA SER A 40 9.14 -3.53 -11.75
C SER A 40 9.91 -4.73 -12.29
N GLY A 41 9.55 -5.21 -13.49
CA GLY A 41 10.06 -6.48 -14.07
C GLY A 41 9.55 -7.75 -13.36
N GLY A 42 9.05 -7.64 -12.13
CA GLY A 42 8.30 -8.62 -11.38
C GLY A 42 7.18 -7.96 -10.58
N ARG A 43 6.42 -8.76 -9.82
CA ARG A 43 5.31 -8.29 -8.97
C ARG A 43 5.56 -8.65 -7.51
N SER A 44 5.56 -7.63 -6.64
CA SER A 44 5.64 -7.80 -5.18
C SER A 44 4.47 -7.08 -4.52
N SER A 45 3.97 -7.59 -3.40
CA SER A 45 2.88 -6.91 -2.67
C SER A 45 2.95 -7.13 -1.16
N ILE A 46 2.56 -6.09 -0.41
CA ILE A 46 2.31 -6.17 1.02
C ILE A 46 0.83 -5.90 1.32
N VAL A 47 0.36 -6.35 2.49
CA VAL A 47 -1.00 -6.12 2.98
C VAL A 47 -0.93 -5.45 4.34
N VAL A 48 -1.67 -4.35 4.49
CA VAL A 48 -1.82 -3.60 5.73
C VAL A 48 -3.29 -3.73 6.18
N PRO A 49 -3.57 -4.29 7.37
CA PRO A 49 -4.92 -4.32 7.91
C PRO A 49 -5.52 -2.91 8.01
N PHE A 50 -6.80 -2.75 7.70
CA PHE A 50 -7.42 -1.41 7.66
C PHE A 50 -7.35 -0.68 9.00
N GLU A 51 -7.46 -1.42 10.10
CA GLU A 51 -7.34 -0.91 11.47
C GLU A 51 -5.99 -0.23 11.76
N GLY A 52 -4.92 -0.58 11.04
CA GLY A 52 -3.57 -0.04 11.22
C GLY A 52 -3.16 1.01 10.20
N ILE A 53 -4.04 1.44 9.28
CA ILE A 53 -3.66 2.31 8.17
C ILE A 53 -3.20 3.70 8.64
N GLU A 54 -3.82 4.27 9.68
CA GLU A 54 -3.42 5.59 10.19
C GLU A 54 -2.01 5.55 10.82
N GLN A 55 -1.73 4.52 11.62
CA GLN A 55 -0.40 4.32 12.21
C GLN A 55 0.67 4.07 11.14
N PHE A 56 0.32 3.31 10.09
CA PHE A 56 1.20 3.07 8.95
C PHE A 56 1.51 4.36 8.20
N ARG A 57 0.50 5.21 7.93
CA ARG A 57 0.66 6.53 7.32
C ARG A 57 1.58 7.40 8.17
N ASP A 58 1.31 7.51 9.46
CA ASP A 58 2.06 8.40 10.35
C ASP A 58 3.53 7.99 10.40
N LYS A 59 3.80 6.69 10.50
CA LYS A 59 5.18 6.19 10.49
C LYS A 59 5.89 6.44 9.16
N LEU A 60 5.20 6.26 8.03
CA LEU A 60 5.73 6.55 6.71
C LEU A 60 6.09 8.04 6.56
N VAL A 61 5.20 8.94 7.00
CA VAL A 61 5.41 10.39 6.94
C VAL A 61 6.57 10.82 7.84
N GLU A 62 6.64 10.31 9.07
CA GLU A 62 7.75 10.56 10.00
C GLU A 62 9.09 10.17 9.36
N THR A 63 9.20 8.94 8.84
CA THR A 63 10.44 8.45 8.22
C THR A 63 10.83 9.26 6.97
N ILE A 64 9.87 9.70 6.15
CA ILE A 64 10.15 10.56 5.00
C ILE A 64 10.73 11.90 5.46
N LYS A 65 10.14 12.54 6.48
CA LYS A 65 10.64 13.82 7.02
C LYS A 65 12.08 13.67 7.53
N GLU A 66 12.33 12.66 8.36
CA GLU A 66 13.66 12.34 8.88
C GLU A 66 14.68 12.13 7.73
N SER A 67 14.28 11.45 6.65
CA SER A 67 15.16 11.21 5.50
C SER A 67 15.51 12.48 4.72
N LEU A 68 14.56 13.41 4.57
CA LEU A 68 14.76 14.65 3.81
C LEU A 68 15.68 15.60 4.55
N GLU A 69 15.62 15.62 5.89
CA GLU A 69 16.54 16.38 6.74
C GLU A 69 17.98 15.87 6.62
N LEU A 70 18.18 14.56 6.43
CA LEU A 70 19.50 13.95 6.30
C LEU A 70 20.12 14.07 4.91
N VAL A 71 19.30 14.07 3.85
CA VAL A 71 19.78 14.16 2.45
C VAL A 71 19.89 15.62 1.98
N GLY A 72 19.24 16.55 2.68
CA GLY A 72 19.33 17.99 2.44
C GLY A 72 20.57 18.68 3.03
N SER A 73 21.40 17.95 3.80
CA SER A 73 22.70 18.37 4.33
C SER A 73 23.87 17.77 3.56
#